data_AF-A0A7V0IYG8-F1
#
_entry.id   AF-A0A7V0IYG8-F1
#
_cell.length_a   1.000
_cell.length_b   1.000
_cell.length_c   1.000
_cell.angle_alpha   90.00
_cell.angle_beta   90.00
_cell.angle_gamma   90.00
#
_symmetry.space_group_name_H-M   'P 1'
#
loop_
_entity.id
_entity.type
_entity.pdbx_description
1 polymer ?
#
loop_
_entity_poly.entity_id
_entity_poly.type
_entity_poly.pdbx_seq_one_letter_code
_entity_poly.pdbx_strand_id
1 'polypeptide(L)' 'KMWIPLVNKFGGTHHGYFLPYEGANNIALALFSFPSLSDYEEYRKKIKSDPDCQEAFAHAEKSRCIISFERSFMRPVFE' A
#
# COMPACT_ATOMS: atom_id res chain seq x y z
N LYS A 1 4.73 -7.19 6.12
CA LYS A 1 4.01 -7.81 4.97
C LYS A 1 2.47 -7.81 5.14
N MET A 2 1.93 -7.13 6.15
CA MET A 2 0.51 -7.18 6.54
C MET A 2 -0.46 -6.68 5.46
N TRP A 3 -0.09 -5.68 4.65
CA TRP A 3 -1.02 -5.14 3.64
C TRP A 3 -1.19 -5.99 2.39
N ILE A 4 -0.32 -6.97 2.12
CA ILE A 4 -0.46 -7.82 0.91
C ILE A 4 -1.83 -8.52 0.88
N PRO A 5 -2.23 -9.31 1.90
CA PRO A 5 -3.55 -9.93 1.92
C PRO A 5 -4.69 -8.91 2.02
N LEU A 6 -4.47 -7.77 2.68
CA LEU A 6 -5.50 -6.73 2.85
C LEU A 6 -5.84 -6.02 1.53
N VAL A 7 -4.83 -5.65 0.74
CA VAL A 7 -5.07 -5.06 -0.59
C VAL A 7 -5.79 -6.06 -1.49
N ASN A 8 -5.37 -7.33 -1.46
CA ASN A 8 -6.00 -8.39 -2.24
C ASN A 8 -7.46 -8.65 -1.83
N LYS A 9 -7.77 -8.59 -0.52
CA LYS A 9 -9.13 -8.70 0.03
C LYS A 9 -10.09 -7.67 -0.56
N PHE A 10 -9.60 -6.50 -0.94
CA PHE A 10 -10.41 -5.39 -1.47
C PHE A 10 -10.29 -5.19 -2.99
N GLY A 11 -9.89 -6.24 -3.73
CA GLY A 11 -9.87 -6.22 -5.19
C GLY A 11 -8.65 -5.54 -5.82
N GLY A 12 -7.67 -5.15 -5.01
CA GLY A 12 -6.36 -4.73 -5.52
C GLY A 12 -5.47 -5.94 -5.79
N THR A 13 -4.42 -5.76 -6.58
CA THR A 13 -3.33 -6.74 -6.72
C THR A 13 -2.06 -6.15 -6.12
N HIS A 14 -1.60 -6.70 -5.00
CA HIS A 14 -0.35 -6.25 -4.38
C HIS A 14 0.87 -6.89 -5.06
N HIS A 15 1.74 -6.07 -5.66
CA HIS A 15 2.93 -6.52 -6.41
C HIS A 15 4.15 -6.75 -5.52
N GLY A 16 4.08 -6.29 -4.27
CA GLY A 16 5.06 -6.58 -3.24
C GLY A 16 5.61 -5.32 -2.60
N TYR A 17 6.53 -5.54 -1.67
CA TYR A 17 7.33 -4.49 -1.06
C TYR A 17 8.74 -4.58 -1.60
N PHE A 18 9.28 -3.43 -2.01
CA PHE A 18 10.60 -3.30 -2.55
C PHE A 18 11.41 -2.40 -1.64
N LEU A 19 12.57 -2.89 -1.23
CA LEU A 19 13.60 -2.09 -0.57
C LEU A 19 14.68 -1.82 -1.61
N PRO A 20 15.28 -0.61 -1.64
CA PRO A 20 16.45 -0.36 -2.46
C PRO A 20 17.53 -1.39 -2.15
N TYR A 21 18.01 -2.08 -3.18
CA TYR A 21 19.13 -3.03 -3.04
C TYR A 21 20.44 -2.28 -2.76
N GLU A 22 20.56 -1.06 -3.29
CA GLU A 22 21.64 -0.10 -3.06
C GLU A 22 21.04 1.31 -2.99
N GLY A 23 21.65 2.20 -2.20
CA GLY A 23 21.19 3.59 -2.03
C GLY A 23 20.45 3.83 -0.70
N ALA A 24 19.24 4.39 -0.77
CA ALA A 24 18.50 4.80 0.41
C ALA A 24 18.12 3.60 1.29
N ASN A 25 18.54 3.61 2.56
CA ASN A 25 18.26 2.54 3.52
C ASN A 25 17.01 2.81 4.37
N ASN A 26 16.31 3.91 4.12
CA ASN A 26 15.14 4.39 4.87
C ASN A 26 13.89 4.55 4.00
N ILE A 27 13.90 4.05 2.76
CA ILE A 27 12.76 4.11 1.83
C ILE A 27 12.29 2.69 1.54
N ALA A 28 10.97 2.49 1.57
CA ALA A 28 10.33 1.27 1.11
C ALA A 28 9.24 1.63 0.09
N LEU A 29 9.13 0.86 -0.98
CA LEU A 29 8.12 1.02 -2.01
C LEU A 29 7.10 -0.10 -1.89
N ALA A 30 5.81 0.25 -1.92
CA ALA A 30 4.72 -0.69 -2.06
C ALA A 30 4.03 -0.41 -3.39
N LEU A 31 4.04 -1.40 -4.28
CA LEU A 31 3.36 -1.30 -5.57
C LEU A 31 2.14 -2.20 -5.56
N PHE A 32 1.02 -1.66 -6.02
CA PHE A 32 -0.22 -2.41 -6.19
C PHE A 32 -1.08 -1.74 -7.26
N SER A 33 -1.91 -2.54 -7.92
CA SER A 33 -2.80 -2.09 -8.99
C SER A 33 -4.26 -2.32 -8.64
N PHE A 34 -5.11 -1.45 -9.18
CA PHE A 34 -6.56 -1.59 -9.20
C PHE A 34 -7.04 -1.47 -10.66
N PRO A 35 -8.21 -2.06 -11.02
CA PRO A 35 -8.75 -1.96 -12.38
C PRO A 35 -9.03 -0.51 -12.81
N SER A 36 -9.42 0.35 -11.86
CA SER A 36 -9.64 1.77 -12.09
C SER A 36 -9.28 2.62 -10.88
N LEU A 37 -9.23 3.95 -11.08
CA LEU A 37 -9.08 4.90 -9.98
C LEU A 37 -10.29 4.87 -9.03
N SER A 38 -11.49 4.61 -9.56
CA SER A 38 -12.72 4.50 -8.77
C SER A 38 -12.67 3.31 -7.81
N ASP A 39 -12.20 2.14 -8.27
CA ASP A 39 -12.02 0.95 -7.42
C ASP A 39 -11.01 1.22 -6.30
N TYR A 40 -9.93 1.94 -6.61
CA TYR A 40 -8.95 2.37 -5.62
C TYR A 40 -9.57 3.31 -4.56
N GLU A 41 -10.42 4.25 -4.97
CA GLU A 41 -11.10 5.16 -4.03
C GLU A 41 -12.09 4.41 -3.14
N GLU A 42 -12.80 3.42 -3.66
CA GLU A 42 -13.64 2.54 -2.85
C GLU A 42 -12.83 1.74 -1.84
N TYR A 43 -11.71 1.16 -2.27
CA TYR A 43 -10.75 0.50 -1.39
C TYR A 43 -10.35 1.43 -0.23
N ARG A 44 -9.98 2.68 -0.52
CA ARG A 44 -9.60 3.66 0.51
C ARG A 44 -10.71 3.96 1.51
N LYS A 45 -11.98 3.86 1.11
CA LYS A 45 -13.12 4.03 2.02
C LYS A 45 -13.27 2.79 2.89
N LYS A 46 -13.21 1.59 2.30
CA LYS A 46 -13.40 0.29 2.97
C LYS A 46 -12.33 0.02 4.04
N ILE A 47 -11.06 0.31 3.77
CA ILE A 47 -9.97 0.04 4.72
C ILE A 47 -10.02 0.88 6.01
N LYS A 48 -10.79 1.98 6.04
CA LYS A 48 -10.90 2.82 7.25
C LYS A 48 -11.72 2.15 8.36
N SER A 49 -12.65 1.28 7.98
CA SER A 49 -13.56 0.60 8.89
C SER A 49 -13.27 -0.90 9.03
N ASP A 50 -12.37 -1.46 8.22
CA ASP A 50 -12.02 -2.87 8.31
C ASP A 50 -11.13 -3.16 9.53
N PRO A 51 -11.51 -4.09 10.43
CA PRO A 51 -10.75 -4.35 11.66
C PRO A 51 -9.29 -4.74 11.41
N ASP A 52 -9.02 -5.58 10.40
CA ASP A 52 -7.67 -6.04 10.07
C ASP A 52 -6.80 -4.87 9.57
N CYS A 53 -7.39 -3.96 8.79
CA CYS A 53 -6.73 -2.72 8.37
C CYS A 53 -6.49 -1.77 9.55
N GLN A 54 -7.41 -1.66 10.50
CA GLN A 54 -7.23 -0.83 11.70
C GLN A 54 -6.07 -1.33 12.57
N GLU A 55 -5.93 -2.64 12.74
CA GLU A 55 -4.76 -3.22 13.41
C GLU A 55 -3.46 -2.86 12.66
N ALA A 56 -3.49 -2.90 11.33
CA ALA A 56 -2.34 -2.52 10.51
C ALA A 56 -1.95 -1.04 10.67
N PHE A 57 -2.94 -0.14 10.74
CA PHE A 57 -2.72 1.27 11.02
C PHE A 57 -2.17 1.49 12.43
N ALA A 58 -2.79 0.87 13.44
CA ALA A 58 -2.34 0.98 14.84
C ALA A 58 -0.91 0.48 15.03
N HIS A 59 -0.51 -0.59 14.33
CA HIS A 59 0.87 -1.08 14.34
C HIS A 59 1.85 -0.03 13.76
N ALA A 60 1.49 0.60 12.64
CA ALA A 60 2.32 1.64 12.03
C ALA A 60 2.46 2.87 12.95
N GLU A 61 1.36 3.30 13.58
CA GLU A 61 1.36 4.41 14.55
C GLU A 61 2.22 4.09 15.77
N LYS A 62 2.03 2.91 16.38
CA LYS A 62 2.76 2.48 17.57
C LYS A 62 4.26 2.33 17.31
N SER A 63 4.63 1.73 16.19
CA SER A 63 6.04 1.52 15.83
C SER A 63 6.71 2.80 15.33
N ARG A 64 5.93 3.76 14.83
CA ARG A 64 6.41 4.95 14.13
C ARG A 64 7.38 4.59 12.98
N CYS A 65 7.14 3.43 12.34
CA CYS A 65 7.98 2.94 11.27
C CYS A 65 7.85 3.74 9.96
N ILE A 66 6.80 4.58 9.85
CA ILE A 66 6.56 5.48 8.73
C ILE A 66 6.74 6.92 9.23
N ILE A 67 7.83 7.58 8.81
CA ILE A 67 8.10 8.98 9.14
C ILE A 67 7.38 9.91 8.15
N SER A 68 7.38 9.53 6.88
CA SER A 68 6.65 10.19 5.80
C SER A 68 6.20 9.13 4.79
N PHE A 69 5.17 9.44 4.01
CA PHE A 69 4.78 8.63 2.87
C PHE A 69 4.36 9.53 1.72
N GLU A 70 4.72 9.12 0.51
CA GLU A 70 4.26 9.73 -0.74
C GLU A 70 3.44 8.72 -1.52
N ARG A 71 2.60 9.21 -2.43
CA ARG A 71 1.77 8.37 -3.28
C ARG A 71 1.68 8.96 -4.68
N SER A 72 1.99 8.12 -5.66
CA SER A 72 1.88 8.45 -7.07
C SER A 72 1.01 7.42 -7.78
N PHE A 73 0.28 7.87 -8.80
CA PHE A 73 -0.43 7.00 -9.72
C PHE A 73 0.36 6.94 -11.01
N MET A 74 0.65 5.72 -11.47
CA MET A 74 1.45 5.49 -12.66
C MET A 74 0.57 4.78 -13.68
N ARG A 75 0.80 5.10 -14.96
CA ARG A 75 0.31 4.29 -16.07
C ARG A 75 1.49 3.44 -16.57
N PRO A 76 1.29 2.15 -16.86
CA PRO A 76 2.34 1.37 -17.50
C PRO A 76 2.61 1.95 -18.90
N VAL A 77 3.89 1.94 -19.28
CA VAL A 77 4.35 2.26 -20.63
C VAL A 77 5.08 1.02 -21.11
N PHE A 78 4.43 0.27 -22.00
CA PHE A 78 4.97 -0.96 -22.55
C PHE A 78 5.64 -0.75 -23.91
N GLU A 79 5.46 0.45 -24.50
CA GLU A 79 6.02 0.94 -25.77
C GLU A 79 6.44 2.41 -25.62
#